data_AF-A0A6J5ZZA7-F1
#
_entry.id   AF-A0A6J5ZZA7-F1
#
_cell.length_a   1.000
_cell.length_b   1.000
_cell.length_c   1.000
_cell.angle_alpha   90.00
_cell.angle_beta   90.00
_cell.angle_gamma   90.00
#
_symmetry.space_group_name_H-M   'P 1'
#
loop_
_entity.id
_entity.type
_entity.pdbx_description
1 polymer ?
#
loop_
_entity_poly.entity_id
_entity_poly.type
_entity_poly.pdbx_seq_one_letter_code
_entity_poly.pdbx_strand_id
1 'polypeptide(L)'
;MRNLFGSGSSLRSTWTVFGLGSFLIWGIPMSSQVAKTFGRAFRRERYPFWGEAWRGAVWFCLFLVTQALTVKISVGHPGTFWDVVANILGLLPSFILWSVTPAILVRDDFHSFSRSSWPYLMWCGLAGVVLDTVGVRMLIRFLIPALLHGWVDFGPIGVAMALMTFCTVVAALWVVTACLSAVLWERRAPTDVVIGRHTE
;
A
#
# COMPACT_ATOMS: atom_id res chain seq x y z
N MET A 1 8.38 0.83 -29.38
CA MET A 1 8.28 0.71 -27.90
C MET A 1 9.46 -0.01 -27.23
N ARG A 2 10.25 -0.85 -27.91
CA ARG A 2 11.32 -1.66 -27.29
C ARG A 2 12.66 -0.94 -27.01
N ASN A 3 12.82 0.31 -27.45
CA ASN A 3 14.07 1.08 -27.34
C ASN A 3 13.98 2.29 -26.39
N LEU A 4 12.90 2.45 -25.62
CA LEU A 4 12.74 3.55 -24.65
C LEU A 4 13.30 3.23 -23.25
N PHE A 5 13.59 1.96 -22.99
CA PHE A 5 14.24 1.54 -21.75
C PHE A 5 15.67 1.15 -22.08
N GLY A 6 16.62 1.98 -21.62
CA GLY A 6 18.05 1.73 -21.77
C GLY A 6 18.44 0.35 -21.24
N SER A 7 19.48 -0.24 -21.83
CA SER A 7 19.99 -1.56 -21.43
C SER A 7 20.32 -1.62 -19.94
N GLY A 8 20.37 -2.83 -19.39
CA GLY A 8 20.58 -3.10 -17.95
C GLY A 8 21.86 -2.51 -17.33
N SER A 9 22.72 -1.83 -18.10
CA SER A 9 23.81 -0.99 -17.58
C SER A 9 23.31 0.29 -16.90
N SER A 10 22.10 0.77 -17.20
CA SER A 10 21.49 1.93 -16.51
C SER A 10 21.04 1.58 -15.07
N LEU A 11 20.75 0.30 -14.78
CA LEU A 11 20.49 -0.20 -13.42
C LEU A 11 21.74 -0.14 -12.51
N ARG A 12 22.95 -0.04 -13.08
CA ARG A 12 24.23 0.15 -12.37
C ARG A 12 24.63 1.62 -12.19
N SER A 13 23.83 2.54 -12.73
CA SER A 13 24.12 3.97 -12.72
C SER A 13 23.95 4.57 -11.32
N THR A 14 24.88 5.44 -10.94
CA THR A 14 24.85 6.30 -9.75
C THR A 14 23.47 6.93 -9.50
N TRP A 15 22.73 7.24 -10.57
CA TRP A 15 21.37 7.77 -10.52
C TRP A 15 20.32 6.82 -9.92
N THR A 16 20.45 5.51 -10.10
CA THR A 16 19.56 4.51 -9.49
C THR A 16 19.80 4.43 -7.98
N VAL A 17 21.06 4.55 -7.55
CA VAL A 17 21.44 4.59 -6.13
C VAL A 17 20.93 5.88 -5.49
N PHE A 18 21.11 7.03 -6.13
CA PHE A 18 20.55 8.30 -5.67
C PHE A 18 19.02 8.30 -5.64
N GLY A 19 18.38 7.71 -6.65
CA GLY A 19 16.93 7.55 -6.72
C GLY A 19 16.40 6.66 -5.59
N LEU A 20 17.04 5.52 -5.35
CA LEU A 20 16.69 4.61 -4.26
C LEU A 20 16.93 5.26 -2.89
N GLY A 21 18.08 5.92 -2.70
CA GLY A 21 18.39 6.64 -1.46
C GLY A 21 17.39 7.76 -1.18
N SER A 22 17.07 8.57 -2.19
CA SER A 22 16.05 9.62 -2.08
C SER A 22 14.68 9.03 -1.77
N PHE A 23 14.31 7.93 -2.42
CA PHE A 23 13.06 7.23 -2.16
C PHE A 23 12.96 6.67 -0.74
N LEU A 24 14.05 6.13 -0.18
CA LEU A 24 14.08 5.67 1.21
C LEU A 24 13.91 6.82 2.21
N ILE A 25 14.56 7.96 1.95
CA ILE A 25 14.46 9.15 2.80
C ILE A 25 13.03 9.73 2.74
N TRP A 26 12.46 9.85 1.54
CA TRP A 26 11.11 10.39 1.31
C TRP A 26 9.99 9.39 1.58
N GLY A 27 10.28 8.09 1.67
CA GLY A 27 9.33 7.05 2.02
C GLY A 27 8.82 7.15 3.46
N ILE A 28 9.67 7.63 4.37
CA ILE A 28 9.34 7.81 5.80
C ILE A 28 8.24 8.89 6.01
N PRO A 29 8.36 10.12 5.46
CA PRO A 29 7.28 11.10 5.57
C PRO A 29 6.01 10.65 4.83
N MET A 30 6.13 9.88 3.76
CA MET A 30 4.98 9.27 3.08
C MET A 30 4.25 8.28 4.01
N SER A 31 4.97 7.38 4.67
CA SER A 31 4.35 6.40 5.58
C SER A 31 3.78 7.04 6.85
N SER A 32 4.35 8.15 7.33
CA SER A 32 3.72 8.98 8.38
C SER A 32 2.36 9.52 7.91
N GLN A 33 2.22 9.96 6.65
CA GLN A 33 0.92 10.41 6.13
C GLN A 33 -0.10 9.26 6.10
N VAL A 34 0.32 8.04 5.75
CA VAL A 34 -0.53 6.85 5.84
C VAL A 34 -0.96 6.60 7.27
N ALA A 35 -0.02 6.62 8.23
CA ALA A 35 -0.31 6.46 9.65
C ALA A 35 -1.34 7.48 10.15
N LYS A 36 -1.23 8.74 9.73
CA LYS A 36 -2.17 9.81 10.06
C LYS A 36 -3.56 9.55 9.48
N THR A 37 -3.64 9.08 8.24
CA THR A 37 -4.91 8.74 7.58
C THR A 37 -5.59 7.57 8.29
N PHE A 38 -4.85 6.52 8.62
CA PHE A 38 -5.36 5.38 9.37
C PHE A 38 -5.78 5.78 10.79
N GLY A 39 -4.99 6.57 11.52
CA GLY A 39 -5.37 7.06 12.85
C GLY A 39 -6.66 7.87 12.83
N ARG A 40 -6.87 8.72 11.82
CA ARG A 40 -8.13 9.46 11.62
C ARG A 40 -9.29 8.55 11.24
N ALA A 41 -9.07 7.60 10.34
CA ALA A 41 -10.10 6.68 9.87
C ALA A 41 -10.62 5.79 11.01
N PHE A 42 -9.75 5.32 11.89
CA PHE A 42 -10.10 4.48 13.05
C PHE A 42 -10.48 5.30 14.30
N ARG A 43 -10.48 6.63 14.22
CA ARG A 43 -10.81 7.56 15.34
C ARG A 43 -10.02 7.30 16.62
N ARG A 44 -8.72 6.98 16.51
CA ARG A 44 -7.85 6.67 17.66
C ARG A 44 -6.80 7.74 17.91
N GLU A 45 -6.29 7.78 19.14
CA GLU A 45 -5.27 8.73 19.58
C GLU A 45 -3.97 8.58 18.78
N ARG A 46 -3.26 9.69 18.60
CA ARG A 46 -1.97 9.68 17.91
C ARG A 46 -0.86 9.14 18.81
N TYR A 47 0.09 8.44 18.19
CA TYR A 47 1.40 8.21 18.81
C TYR A 47 2.20 9.53 18.85
N PRO A 48 3.11 9.71 19.83
CA PRO A 48 4.08 10.79 19.79
C PRO A 48 4.96 10.69 18.53
N PHE A 49 5.51 11.82 18.09
CA PHE A 49 6.25 11.96 16.82
C PHE A 49 7.26 10.83 16.54
N TRP A 50 8.05 10.45 17.55
CA TRP A 50 9.07 9.40 17.41
C TRP A 50 8.46 7.99 17.23
N GLY A 51 7.38 7.69 17.96
CA GLY A 51 6.65 6.42 17.81
C GLY A 51 5.93 6.31 16.47
N GLU A 52 5.41 7.43 15.95
CA GLU A 52 4.81 7.51 14.62
C GLU A 52 5.85 7.27 13.52
N ALA A 53 7.02 7.92 13.62
CA ALA A 53 8.10 7.82 12.63
C ALA A 53 8.66 6.39 12.51
N TRP A 54 8.94 5.72 13.64
CA TRP A 54 9.46 4.35 13.63
C TRP A 54 8.43 3.34 13.08
N ARG A 55 7.16 3.45 13.48
CA ARG A 55 6.08 2.57 12.97
C ARG A 55 5.83 2.79 11.47
N GLY A 56 5.89 4.05 11.03
CA GLY A 56 5.86 4.39 9.60
C GLY A 56 7.04 3.77 8.84
N ALA A 57 8.25 3.81 9.40
CA ALA A 57 9.43 3.17 8.80
C ALA A 57 9.28 1.64 8.72
N VAL A 58 8.81 0.99 9.79
CA VAL A 58 8.54 -0.45 9.80
C VAL A 58 7.49 -0.84 8.76
N TRP A 59 6.39 -0.08 8.68
CA TRP A 59 5.36 -0.30 7.67
C TRP A 59 5.90 -0.11 6.25
N PHE A 60 6.71 0.92 6.03
CA PHE A 60 7.33 1.18 4.73
C PHE A 60 8.27 0.05 4.29
N CYS A 61 9.10 -0.46 5.21
CA CYS A 61 9.95 -1.62 4.94
C CYS A 61 9.12 -2.87 4.60
N LEU A 62 8.05 -3.14 5.34
CA LEU A 62 7.13 -4.25 5.05
C LEU A 62 6.48 -4.08 3.67
N PHE A 63 6.03 -2.86 3.34
CA PHE A 63 5.48 -2.53 2.03
C PHE A 63 6.49 -2.87 0.91
N LEU A 64 7.76 -2.47 1.04
CA LEU A 64 8.78 -2.77 0.03
C LEU A 64 9.05 -4.26 -0.13
N VAL A 65 9.13 -5.00 0.98
CA VAL A 65 9.31 -6.46 0.97
C VAL A 65 8.11 -7.12 0.27
N THR A 66 6.89 -6.69 0.58
CA THR A 66 5.66 -7.17 -0.05
C THR A 66 5.68 -6.92 -1.55
N GLN A 67 6.05 -5.71 -2.01
CA GLN A 67 6.12 -5.42 -3.44
C GLN A 67 7.18 -6.28 -4.15
N ALA A 68 8.35 -6.46 -3.53
CA ALA A 68 9.40 -7.31 -4.07
C ALA A 68 8.98 -8.79 -4.18
N LEU A 69 8.23 -9.30 -3.20
CA LEU A 69 7.68 -10.66 -3.22
C LEU A 69 6.58 -10.80 -4.27
N THR A 70 5.64 -9.87 -4.35
CA THR A 70 4.55 -9.91 -5.33
C THR A 70 5.09 -9.91 -6.76
N VAL A 71 6.12 -9.11 -7.06
CA VAL A 71 6.76 -9.11 -8.39
C VAL A 71 7.46 -10.43 -8.70
N LYS A 72 8.10 -11.05 -7.70
CA LYS A 72 8.77 -12.36 -7.88
C LYS A 72 7.78 -13.51 -8.12
N ILE A 73 6.58 -13.40 -7.56
CA ILE A 73 5.57 -14.47 -7.58
C ILE A 73 4.60 -14.31 -8.77
N SER A 74 4.32 -13.08 -9.22
CA SER A 74 3.34 -12.82 -10.27
C SER A 74 3.87 -13.19 -11.66
N VAL A 75 3.13 -14.05 -12.36
CA VAL A 75 3.42 -14.48 -13.73
C VAL A 75 2.59 -13.63 -14.70
N GLY A 76 3.26 -12.93 -15.61
CA GLY A 76 2.65 -11.89 -16.47
C GLY A 76 1.59 -12.38 -17.47
N HIS A 77 1.54 -13.68 -17.79
CA HIS A 77 0.53 -14.27 -18.67
C HIS A 77 0.07 -15.62 -18.09
N PRO A 78 -1.20 -15.78 -17.70
CA PRO A 78 -1.71 -17.06 -17.25
C PRO A 78 -1.93 -17.97 -18.45
N GLY A 79 -0.99 -18.90 -18.68
CA GLY A 79 -1.13 -19.95 -19.71
C GLY A 79 -1.60 -21.28 -19.14
N THR A 80 -1.31 -21.52 -17.85
CA THR A 80 -1.55 -22.80 -17.16
C THR A 80 -2.26 -22.58 -15.82
N PHE A 81 -2.97 -23.61 -15.31
CA PHE A 81 -3.57 -23.59 -13.96
C PHE A 81 -2.58 -23.16 -12.86
N TRP A 82 -1.32 -23.61 -12.96
CA TRP A 82 -0.25 -23.22 -12.03
C TRP A 82 0.09 -21.72 -12.07
N ASP A 83 -0.07 -21.06 -13.21
CA ASP A 83 0.15 -19.61 -13.33
C ASP A 83 -0.99 -18.82 -12.67
N VAL A 84 -2.20 -19.35 -12.69
CA VAL A 84 -3.35 -18.79 -11.95
C VAL A 84 -3.12 -18.93 -10.45
N VAL A 85 -2.66 -20.10 -9.99
CA VAL A 85 -2.29 -20.33 -8.58
C VAL A 85 -1.14 -19.41 -8.16
N ALA A 86 -0.09 -19.28 -8.96
CA ALA A 86 1.02 -18.36 -8.68
C ALA A 86 0.53 -16.91 -8.59
N ASN A 87 -0.35 -16.47 -9.49
CA ASN A 87 -0.93 -15.13 -9.42
C ASN A 87 -1.80 -14.90 -8.18
N ILE A 88 -2.55 -15.90 -7.72
CA ILE A 88 -3.31 -15.83 -6.46
C ILE A 88 -2.36 -15.80 -5.26
N LEU A 89 -1.31 -16.64 -5.26
CA LEU A 89 -0.26 -16.64 -4.24
C LEU A 89 0.48 -15.29 -4.18
N GLY A 90 0.64 -14.62 -5.32
CA GLY A 90 1.23 -13.27 -5.40
C GLY A 90 0.42 -12.19 -4.69
N LEU A 91 -0.84 -12.45 -4.36
CA LEU A 91 -1.71 -11.56 -3.56
C LEU A 91 -1.50 -11.72 -2.06
N LEU A 92 -0.95 -12.84 -1.60
CA LEU A 92 -0.75 -13.10 -0.17
C LEU A 92 0.16 -12.06 0.50
N PRO A 93 1.28 -11.62 -0.10
CA PRO A 93 2.10 -10.57 0.50
C PRO A 93 1.32 -9.26 0.70
N SER A 94 0.48 -8.87 -0.26
CA SER A 94 -0.38 -7.68 -0.18
C SER A 94 -1.46 -7.87 0.90
N PHE A 95 -2.06 -9.06 0.98
CA PHE A 95 -3.04 -9.42 2.01
C PHE A 95 -2.47 -9.28 3.42
N ILE A 96 -1.29 -9.84 3.66
CA ILE A 96 -0.63 -9.82 4.96
C ILE A 96 -0.29 -8.37 5.34
N LEU A 97 0.26 -7.60 4.40
CA LEU A 97 0.59 -6.20 4.62
C LEU A 97 -0.64 -5.41 5.06
N TRP A 98 -1.72 -5.44 4.28
CA TRP A 98 -2.93 -4.66 4.56
C TRP A 98 -3.67 -5.14 5.81
N SER A 99 -3.61 -6.43 6.14
CA SER A 99 -4.16 -6.98 7.39
C SER A 99 -3.42 -6.45 8.63
N VAL A 100 -2.09 -6.34 8.52
CA VAL A 100 -1.22 -5.96 9.64
C VAL A 100 -1.07 -4.43 9.74
N THR A 101 -1.35 -3.69 8.67
CA THR A 101 -1.30 -2.22 8.59
C THR A 101 -2.04 -1.50 9.73
N PRO A 102 -3.34 -1.75 9.98
CA PRO A 102 -4.05 -1.07 11.07
C PRO A 102 -3.47 -1.41 12.45
N ALA A 103 -2.97 -2.64 12.65
CA ALA A 103 -2.32 -3.04 13.91
C ALA A 103 -0.96 -2.36 14.15
N ILE A 104 -0.20 -2.07 13.09
CA ILE A 104 1.08 -1.35 13.19
C ILE A 104 0.86 0.15 13.37
N LEU A 105 -0.13 0.74 12.70
CA LEU A 105 -0.25 2.19 12.59
C LEU A 105 -1.20 2.87 13.59
N VAL A 106 -2.17 2.15 14.17
CA VAL A 106 -3.20 2.73 15.06
C VAL A 106 -2.88 2.44 16.53
N ARG A 107 -3.11 3.42 17.43
CA ARG A 107 -2.83 3.34 18.87
C ARG A 107 -4.02 2.79 19.67
N ASP A 108 -3.76 1.70 20.41
CA ASP A 108 -4.46 1.04 21.54
C ASP A 108 -6.02 0.94 21.46
N ASP A 109 -6.73 -0.20 21.54
CA ASP A 109 -6.57 -1.48 22.26
C ASP A 109 -6.71 -2.73 21.34
N PHE A 110 -5.81 -2.94 20.38
CA PHE A 110 -5.60 -4.31 19.92
C PHE A 110 -4.78 -5.01 20.99
N HIS A 111 -5.44 -5.49 22.06
CA HIS A 111 -4.79 -6.22 23.15
C HIS A 111 -3.95 -7.35 22.54
N SER A 112 -2.65 -7.09 22.41
CA SER A 112 -1.56 -7.94 21.92
C SER A 112 -1.98 -9.04 20.94
N PHE A 113 -2.16 -8.72 19.65
CA PHE A 113 -2.25 -9.74 18.59
C PHE A 113 -3.18 -10.92 18.97
N SER A 114 -4.25 -10.63 19.73
CA SER A 114 -5.02 -11.70 20.36
C SER A 114 -5.75 -12.48 19.27
N ARG A 115 -5.80 -13.81 19.44
CA ARG A 115 -6.38 -14.76 18.48
C ARG A 115 -7.81 -14.39 18.07
N SER A 116 -8.52 -13.61 18.89
CA SER A 116 -9.87 -13.12 18.67
C SER A 116 -9.97 -11.93 17.69
N SER A 117 -8.93 -11.08 17.57
CA SER A 117 -8.97 -9.86 16.75
C SER A 117 -8.53 -10.09 15.29
N TRP A 118 -7.79 -11.18 15.05
CA TRP A 118 -7.28 -11.61 13.75
C TRP A 118 -8.35 -11.77 12.65
N PRO A 119 -9.50 -12.43 12.89
CA PRO A 119 -10.51 -12.60 11.84
C PRO A 119 -11.07 -11.27 11.34
N TYR A 120 -11.11 -10.23 12.18
CA TYR A 120 -11.55 -8.88 11.78
C TYR A 120 -10.48 -8.14 10.99
N LEU A 121 -9.20 -8.27 11.38
CA LEU A 121 -8.06 -7.71 10.66
C LEU A 121 -7.90 -8.31 9.25
N MET A 122 -8.24 -9.59 9.08
CA MET A 122 -8.25 -10.25 7.77
C MET A 122 -9.25 -9.61 6.79
N TRP A 123 -10.36 -9.03 7.26
CA TRP A 123 -11.29 -8.29 6.40
C TRP A 123 -10.73 -6.95 5.92
N CYS A 124 -9.92 -6.29 6.75
CA CYS A 124 -9.16 -5.11 6.35
C CYS A 124 -8.10 -5.49 5.29
N GLY A 125 -7.42 -6.62 5.46
CA GLY A 125 -6.50 -7.18 4.47
C GLY A 125 -7.18 -7.52 3.15
N LEU A 126 -8.37 -8.14 3.20
CA LEU A 126 -9.15 -8.47 2.01
C LEU A 126 -9.58 -7.20 1.27
N ALA A 127 -10.07 -6.19 1.98
CA ALA A 127 -10.40 -4.89 1.41
C ALA A 127 -9.19 -4.23 0.75
N GLY A 128 -8.03 -4.25 1.42
CA GLY A 128 -6.77 -3.76 0.88
C GLY A 128 -6.35 -4.48 -0.39
N VAL A 129 -6.42 -5.81 -0.42
CA VAL A 129 -6.10 -6.59 -1.62
C VAL A 129 -7.09 -6.36 -2.73
N VAL A 130 -8.39 -6.28 -2.46
CA VAL A 130 -9.39 -6.02 -3.50
C VAL A 130 -9.16 -4.63 -4.11
N LEU A 131 -8.92 -3.61 -3.30
CA LEU A 131 -8.65 -2.26 -3.79
C LEU A 131 -7.29 -2.15 -4.47
N ASP A 132 -6.26 -2.84 -3.98
CA ASP A 132 -4.93 -2.87 -4.60
C ASP A 132 -4.99 -3.62 -5.94
N THR A 133 -5.59 -4.81 -5.98
CA THR A 133 -5.69 -5.61 -7.20
C THR A 133 -6.64 -5.02 -8.24
N VAL A 134 -7.82 -4.54 -7.85
CA VAL A 134 -8.77 -3.94 -8.80
C VAL A 134 -8.33 -2.52 -9.11
N GLY A 135 -8.09 -1.70 -8.09
CA GLY A 135 -7.72 -0.30 -8.25
C GLY A 135 -6.40 -0.15 -9.00
N VAL A 136 -5.29 -0.71 -8.51
CA VAL A 136 -3.97 -0.51 -9.12
C VAL A 136 -3.89 -1.16 -10.50
N ARG A 137 -4.45 -2.36 -10.71
CA ARG A 137 -4.41 -2.99 -12.06
C ARG A 137 -5.26 -2.24 -13.06
N MET A 138 -6.45 -1.75 -12.67
CA MET A 138 -7.27 -0.92 -13.55
C MET A 138 -6.56 0.41 -13.83
N LEU A 139 -5.95 1.03 -12.83
CA LEU A 139 -5.15 2.25 -12.98
C LEU A 139 -3.99 2.06 -13.95
N ILE A 140 -3.19 1.01 -13.79
CA ILE A 140 -2.07 0.72 -14.69
C ILE A 140 -2.56 0.45 -16.11
N ARG A 141 -3.68 -0.25 -16.25
CA ARG A 141 -4.22 -0.64 -17.57
C ARG A 141 -4.91 0.49 -18.31
N PHE A 142 -5.54 1.43 -17.59
CA PHE A 142 -6.33 2.50 -18.20
C PHE A 142 -5.71 3.89 -18.01
N LEU A 143 -5.31 4.23 -16.79
CA LEU A 143 -4.83 5.57 -16.47
C LEU A 143 -3.43 5.84 -17.04
N ILE A 144 -2.50 4.89 -16.94
CA ILE A 144 -1.14 5.08 -17.50
C ILE A 144 -1.17 5.31 -19.03
N PRO A 145 -1.83 4.48 -19.85
CA PRO A 145 -1.87 4.73 -21.29
C PRO A 145 -2.65 6.00 -21.65
N ALA A 146 -3.74 6.32 -20.93
CA ALA A 146 -4.49 7.56 -21.16
C ALA A 146 -3.67 8.82 -20.82
N LEU A 147 -2.95 8.81 -19.69
CA LEU A 147 -2.03 9.88 -19.30
C LEU A 147 -0.90 9.98 -20.34
N LEU A 148 -0.21 8.88 -20.63
CA LEU A 148 0.91 8.93 -21.57
C LEU A 148 0.49 9.43 -22.95
N HIS A 149 -0.69 9.06 -23.46
CA HIS A 149 -1.21 9.56 -24.74
C HIS A 149 -1.55 11.06 -24.71
N GLY A 150 -2.03 11.57 -23.57
CA GLY A 150 -2.34 13.01 -23.41
C GLY A 150 -1.11 13.90 -23.26
N TRP A 151 0.05 13.33 -22.89
CA TRP A 151 1.27 14.08 -22.58
C TRP A 151 2.46 13.75 -23.50
N VAL A 152 2.26 13.00 -24.60
CA VAL A 152 3.34 12.58 -25.52
C VAL A 152 4.13 13.77 -26.06
N ASP A 153 3.43 14.86 -26.40
CA ASP A 153 4.03 16.03 -27.04
C ASP A 153 4.96 16.84 -26.12
N PHE A 154 4.85 16.65 -24.79
CA PHE A 154 5.68 17.33 -23.80
C PHE A 154 6.99 16.59 -23.47
N GLY A 155 7.25 15.44 -24.11
CA GLY A 155 8.49 14.69 -23.92
C GLY A 155 8.73 14.31 -22.44
N PRO A 156 9.94 14.53 -21.89
CA PRO A 156 10.26 14.18 -20.50
C PRO A 156 9.39 14.88 -19.44
N ILE A 157 8.93 16.10 -19.74
CA ILE A 157 8.07 16.87 -18.83
C ILE A 157 6.69 16.20 -18.74
N GLY A 158 6.17 15.70 -19.86
CA GLY A 158 4.92 14.96 -19.91
C GLY A 158 4.94 13.68 -19.07
N VAL A 159 6.07 12.96 -19.07
CA VAL A 159 6.28 11.77 -18.22
C VAL A 159 6.27 12.14 -16.74
N ALA A 160 6.91 13.24 -16.35
CA ALA A 160 6.91 13.70 -14.96
C ALA A 160 5.49 14.06 -14.48
N MET A 161 4.72 14.77 -15.32
CA MET A 161 3.33 15.13 -15.01
C MET A 161 2.42 13.89 -14.90
N ALA A 162 2.59 12.91 -15.78
CA ALA A 162 1.88 11.63 -15.70
C ALA A 162 2.21 10.88 -14.40
N LEU A 163 3.49 10.83 -13.99
CA LEU A 163 3.91 10.19 -12.74
C LEU A 163 3.37 10.92 -11.51
N MET A 164 3.38 12.25 -11.49
CA MET A 164 2.78 13.03 -10.39
C MET A 164 1.29 12.73 -10.26
N THR A 165 0.56 12.75 -11.39
CA THR A 165 -0.88 12.45 -11.41
C THR A 165 -1.16 11.02 -10.95
N PHE A 166 -0.38 10.05 -11.44
CA PHE A 166 -0.49 8.67 -11.02
C PHE A 166 -0.26 8.51 -9.52
N CYS A 167 0.77 9.16 -8.97
CA CYS A 167 1.05 9.17 -7.54
C CYS A 167 -0.14 9.72 -6.74
N THR A 168 -0.75 10.82 -7.19
CA THR A 168 -1.94 11.39 -6.53
C THR A 168 -3.11 10.41 -6.50
N VAL A 169 -3.39 9.72 -7.60
CA VAL A 169 -4.50 8.75 -7.64
C VAL A 169 -4.20 7.53 -6.77
N VAL A 170 -2.96 7.04 -6.75
CA VAL A 170 -2.54 5.96 -5.85
C VAL A 170 -2.68 6.39 -4.38
N ALA A 171 -2.30 7.62 -4.05
CA ALA A 171 -2.48 8.15 -2.70
C ALA A 171 -3.97 8.22 -2.31
N ALA A 172 -4.84 8.64 -3.22
CA ALA A 172 -6.29 8.63 -2.98
C ALA A 172 -6.83 7.21 -2.77
N LEU A 173 -6.36 6.23 -3.54
CA LEU A 173 -6.72 4.82 -3.37
C LEU A 173 -6.35 4.32 -1.97
N TRP A 174 -5.17 4.69 -1.45
CA TRP A 174 -4.76 4.30 -0.10
C TRP A 174 -5.65 4.92 0.99
N VAL A 175 -6.12 6.16 0.79
CA VAL A 175 -7.11 6.78 1.69
C VAL A 175 -8.43 6.01 1.68
N VAL A 176 -8.92 5.63 0.50
CA VAL A 176 -10.13 4.81 0.36
C VAL A 176 -9.96 3.46 1.06
N THR A 177 -8.80 2.82 0.90
CA THR A 177 -8.47 1.57 1.62
C THR A 177 -8.53 1.76 3.13
N ALA A 178 -7.96 2.84 3.66
CA ALA A 178 -7.99 3.14 5.09
C ALA A 178 -9.43 3.32 5.61
N CYS A 179 -10.25 4.12 4.91
CA CYS A 179 -11.64 4.36 5.27
C CYS A 179 -12.49 3.09 5.19
N LEU A 180 -12.36 2.30 4.12
CA LEU A 180 -13.14 1.09 3.93
C LEU A 180 -12.74 0.01 4.95
N SER A 181 -11.45 -0.08 5.27
CA SER A 181 -10.95 -0.95 6.35
C SER A 181 -11.55 -0.56 7.71
N ALA A 182 -11.59 0.74 8.02
CA ALA A 182 -12.19 1.23 9.26
C ALA A 182 -13.70 0.92 9.33
N VAL A 183 -14.45 1.17 8.26
CA VAL A 183 -15.91 0.87 8.21
C VAL A 183 -16.19 -0.63 8.33
N LEU A 184 -15.40 -1.48 7.67
CA LEU A 184 -15.55 -2.93 7.80
C LEU A 184 -15.22 -3.42 9.21
N TRP A 185 -14.23 -2.80 9.85
CA TRP A 185 -13.86 -3.09 11.23
C TRP A 185 -14.97 -2.66 12.20
N GLU A 186 -15.46 -1.43 12.12
CA GLU A 186 -16.55 -0.91 12.98
C GLU A 186 -17.83 -1.75 12.87
N ARG A 187 -18.16 -2.25 11.67
CA ARG A 187 -19.36 -3.05 11.44
C ARG A 187 -19.28 -4.49 11.96
N ARG A 188 -18.07 -5.01 12.24
CA ARG A 188 -17.87 -6.42 12.58
C ARG A 188 -17.21 -6.64 13.94
N ALA A 189 -16.50 -5.64 14.47
CA ALA A 189 -15.91 -5.73 15.79
C ALA A 189 -16.99 -5.65 16.89
N PRO A 190 -16.88 -6.45 17.96
CA PRO A 190 -17.75 -6.35 19.13
C PRO A 190 -17.74 -4.94 19.74
N THR A 191 -18.92 -4.44 20.15
CA THR A 191 -19.10 -3.06 20.67
C THR A 191 -18.22 -2.74 21.88
N ASP A 192 -17.85 -3.74 22.67
CA ASP A 192 -16.93 -3.68 23.81
C ASP A 192 -15.47 -3.32 23.42
N VAL A 193 -15.06 -3.63 22.19
CA VAL A 193 -13.72 -3.27 21.66
C VAL A 193 -13.76 -1.90 20.94
N VAL A 194 -14.91 -1.54 20.38
CA VAL A 194 -15.09 -0.27 19.64
C VAL A 194 -15.23 0.92 20.58
N ILE A 195 -15.99 0.78 21.67
CA ILE A 195 -16.31 1.88 22.59
C ILE A 195 -15.23 2.08 23.65
N GLY A 196 -14.40 1.05 23.91
CA GLY A 196 -13.54 1.03 25.08
C GLY A 196 -14.39 0.84 26.33
N ARG A 197 -13.95 0.01 27.27
CA ARG A 197 -14.63 -0.10 28.55
C ARG A 197 -14.59 1.26 29.25
N HIS A 198 -15.72 1.95 29.32
CA HIS A 198 -16.04 2.81 30.45
C HIS A 198 -16.34 1.89 31.64
N THR A 199 -15.29 1.38 32.29
CA THR A 199 -15.42 0.83 33.64
C THR A 199 -15.02 1.91 34.61
N GLU A 200 -16.03 2.49 35.26
CA GLU A 200 -15.94 3.01 36.63
C GLU A 200 -15.38 1.94 37.59
#